data_AF-A0A935WXI0-F1
#
_entry.id   AF-A0A935WXI0-F1
#
_cell.length_a   1.000
_cell.length_b   1.000
_cell.length_c   1.000
_cell.angle_alpha   90.00
_cell.angle_beta   90.00
_cell.angle_gamma   90.00
#
_symmetry.space_group_name_H-M   'P 1'
#
loop_
_entity.id
_entity.type
_entity.pdbx_description
1 polymer ?
#
loop_
_entity_poly.entity_id
_entity_poly.type
_entity_poly.pdbx_seq_one_letter_code
_entity_poly.pdbx_strand_id
1 'polypeptide(L)'
;MRTQRGGTTFFKARSSFGRPLRRPIPAPLRLPRPMLLLLVIGVSTACGGKEPSPGGEACENHVPLAGFPATPIRARIGRLTIRDQKDRRVDPVMGAASSEVGLIQGSFFDVSAQTSTAAVVLEFPEIDGTAGSCIGRVSRATVGGTRRGLMLSGLSVEGTSLGTLEVPSTALGVYVYTGDPLIVEQRLLRAVGQASDDFPGFDVTVSALEPMNVLAPDPRGDDELGFADLTVAWTAGTGDLVQIVIDPTDEPSTAESGGQVTCLVPDDGCYVIPSSAIEFLLASGATRFDLSIERQRIAGAFPADDAYVGVEVTSEMMITVKNGVLVQ
;
A
#
# COMPACT_ATOMS: atom_id res chain seq x y z
N MET A 1 27.64 65.47 -18.39
CA MET A 1 27.46 65.32 -19.86
C MET A 1 27.57 63.85 -20.20
N ARG A 2 26.46 63.20 -20.57
CA ARG A 2 26.41 61.76 -20.90
C ARG A 2 25.82 61.60 -22.30
N THR A 3 26.52 60.82 -23.09
CA THR A 3 26.48 60.76 -24.56
C THR A 3 25.46 59.75 -25.07
N GLN A 4 24.66 60.23 -26.02
CA GLN A 4 24.23 59.65 -27.30
C GLN A 4 23.53 58.28 -27.45
N ARG A 5 22.61 58.35 -28.42
CA ARG A 5 21.61 57.41 -28.94
C ARG A 5 22.19 56.48 -30.03
N GLY A 6 21.50 55.34 -30.21
CA GLY A 6 20.92 54.93 -31.49
C GLY A 6 21.77 54.04 -32.41
N GLY A 7 21.12 53.03 -33.01
CA GLY A 7 21.69 52.29 -34.13
C GLY A 7 21.04 50.94 -34.43
N THR A 8 19.86 50.96 -35.05
CA THR A 8 19.28 49.83 -35.79
C THR A 8 19.86 49.75 -37.20
N THR A 9 20.26 48.56 -37.66
CA THR A 9 20.55 48.31 -39.08
C THR A 9 20.00 46.98 -39.56
N PHE A 10 19.35 47.08 -40.73
CA PHE A 10 18.72 46.05 -41.55
C PHE A 10 19.73 45.03 -42.09
N PHE A 11 19.31 43.77 -42.20
CA PHE A 11 19.85 42.83 -43.20
C PHE A 11 18.73 42.17 -43.99
N LYS A 12 18.83 42.32 -45.32
CA LYS A 12 17.97 41.75 -46.36
C LYS A 12 18.84 40.75 -47.11
N ALA A 13 18.49 39.47 -47.11
CA ALA A 13 19.13 38.46 -47.96
C ALA A 13 18.05 37.67 -48.72
N ARG A 14 18.23 37.64 -50.04
CA ARG A 14 17.38 36.99 -51.03
C ARG A 14 17.61 35.47 -51.05
N SER A 15 16.53 34.81 -51.48
CA SER A 15 16.37 33.41 -51.86
C SER A 15 17.35 32.89 -52.92
N SER A 16 17.72 31.61 -52.81
CA SER A 16 17.86 30.72 -53.97
C SER A 16 17.63 29.25 -53.59
N PHE A 17 16.89 28.58 -54.46
CA PHE A 17 16.39 27.21 -54.46
C PHE A 17 17.43 26.10 -54.28
N GLY A 18 17.06 25.04 -53.56
CA GLY A 18 17.68 23.71 -53.61
C GLY A 18 16.72 22.66 -53.04
N ARG A 19 16.35 21.67 -53.86
CA ARG A 19 15.28 20.67 -53.62
C ARG A 19 15.49 19.80 -52.36
N PRO A 20 14.42 19.36 -51.66
CA PRO A 20 14.56 18.39 -50.57
C PRO A 20 14.71 16.97 -51.12
N LEU A 21 15.77 16.28 -50.70
CA LEU A 21 15.88 14.83 -50.79
C LEU A 21 14.87 14.21 -49.82
N ARG A 22 13.83 13.56 -50.37
CA ARG A 22 12.91 12.71 -49.61
C ARG A 22 13.70 11.55 -49.02
N ARG A 23 13.94 11.57 -47.71
CA ARG A 23 14.34 10.37 -46.97
C ARG A 23 13.10 9.47 -46.78
N PRO A 24 13.22 8.14 -46.91
CA PRO A 24 12.13 7.22 -46.58
C PRO A 24 11.81 7.33 -45.08
N ILE A 25 10.53 7.47 -44.78
CA ILE A 25 9.99 7.41 -43.41
C ILE A 25 10.11 5.94 -42.95
N PRO A 26 10.83 5.64 -41.86
CA PRO A 26 10.78 4.31 -41.28
C PRO A 26 9.37 4.05 -40.73
N ALA A 27 8.83 2.87 -41.04
CA ALA A 27 7.52 2.42 -40.59
C ALA A 27 7.40 2.53 -39.05
N PRO A 28 6.22 2.90 -38.50
CA PRO A 28 6.03 2.94 -37.07
C PRO A 28 6.24 1.53 -36.48
N LEU A 29 7.20 1.43 -35.56
CA LEU A 29 7.37 0.29 -34.68
C LEU A 29 6.04 0.05 -33.95
N ARG A 30 5.35 -1.03 -34.31
CA ARG A 30 4.20 -1.53 -33.56
C ARG A 30 4.73 -1.99 -32.21
N LEU A 31 4.51 -1.17 -31.18
CA LEU A 31 4.67 -1.60 -29.80
C LEU A 31 3.72 -2.79 -29.53
N PRO A 32 4.17 -3.83 -28.81
CA PRO A 32 3.30 -4.93 -28.43
C PRO A 32 2.17 -4.39 -27.56
N ARG A 33 0.93 -4.81 -27.87
CA ARG A 33 -0.25 -4.51 -27.05
C ARG A 33 -0.01 -5.06 -25.63
N PRO A 34 -0.34 -4.31 -24.56
CA PRO A 34 -0.35 -4.88 -23.23
C PRO A 34 -1.37 -6.02 -23.19
N MET A 35 -0.90 -7.20 -22.83
CA MET A 35 -1.70 -8.41 -22.71
C MET A 35 -2.52 -8.29 -21.42
N LEU A 36 -3.82 -8.08 -21.57
CA LEU A 36 -4.79 -8.00 -20.50
C LEU A 36 -5.09 -9.43 -20.01
N LEU A 37 -4.66 -9.78 -18.80
CA LEU A 37 -5.02 -11.05 -18.15
C LEU A 37 -6.32 -10.82 -17.35
N LEU A 38 -7.41 -11.41 -17.80
CA LEU A 38 -8.72 -11.39 -17.13
C LEU A 38 -8.79 -12.62 -16.20
N LEU A 39 -8.97 -12.41 -14.90
CA LEU A 39 -9.31 -13.47 -13.95
C LEU A 39 -10.75 -13.27 -13.48
N VAL A 40 -11.60 -14.27 -13.68
CA VAL A 40 -13.03 -14.26 -13.30
C VAL A 40 -13.32 -15.49 -12.46
N ILE A 41 -13.66 -15.31 -11.18
CA ILE A 41 -14.31 -16.29 -10.28
C ILE A 41 -14.99 -15.44 -9.18
N GLY A 42 -16.17 -15.67 -8.60
CA GLY A 42 -17.18 -16.72 -8.58
C GLY A 42 -17.85 -16.58 -7.20
N VAL A 43 -19.16 -16.34 -7.13
CA VAL A 43 -19.86 -15.95 -5.89
C VAL A 43 -20.13 -17.20 -5.03
N SER A 44 -19.66 -17.23 -3.79
CA SER A 44 -20.02 -18.25 -2.78
C SER A 44 -20.45 -17.62 -1.46
N THR A 45 -21.46 -18.25 -0.84
CA THR A 45 -22.26 -17.78 0.30
C THR A 45 -21.61 -18.01 1.66
N ALA A 46 -21.87 -17.07 2.58
CA ALA A 46 -21.33 -16.93 3.95
C ALA A 46 -21.54 -18.14 4.89
N CYS A 47 -20.58 -18.33 5.81
CA CYS A 47 -20.69 -19.22 6.97
C CYS A 47 -21.10 -18.46 8.24
N GLY A 48 -22.04 -19.06 8.98
CA GLY A 48 -22.59 -18.55 10.23
C GLY A 48 -21.71 -18.84 11.44
N GLY A 49 -21.84 -17.96 12.45
CA GLY A 49 -21.02 -17.94 13.65
C GLY A 49 -21.06 -19.22 14.49
N LYS A 50 -19.86 -19.71 14.81
CA LYS A 50 -19.60 -20.51 16.00
C LYS A 50 -18.40 -19.92 16.73
N GLU A 51 -18.52 -19.84 18.06
CA GLU A 51 -17.44 -19.48 18.98
C GLU A 51 -16.22 -20.40 18.77
N PRO A 52 -14.98 -19.86 18.74
CA PRO A 52 -13.78 -20.66 18.61
C PRO A 52 -13.55 -21.50 19.88
N SER A 53 -13.36 -22.80 19.69
CA SER A 53 -12.95 -23.72 20.75
C SER A 53 -11.45 -23.56 21.03
N PRO A 54 -10.99 -23.61 22.30
CA PRO A 54 -9.57 -23.50 22.63
C PRO A 54 -8.87 -24.82 22.29
N GLY A 55 -8.50 -24.99 21.03
CA GLY A 55 -7.78 -26.16 20.54
C GLY A 55 -7.77 -26.27 19.01
N GLY A 56 -6.75 -25.69 18.37
CA GLY A 56 -6.16 -26.19 17.11
C GLY A 56 -6.91 -26.05 15.78
N GLU A 57 -8.23 -25.95 15.73
CA GLU A 57 -9.00 -26.01 14.46
C GLU A 57 -9.53 -24.63 13.99
N ALA A 58 -8.79 -23.55 14.24
CA ALA A 58 -9.32 -22.19 14.02
C ALA A 58 -9.34 -21.73 12.54
N CYS A 59 -8.72 -22.45 11.61
CA CYS A 59 -8.41 -21.90 10.28
C CYS A 59 -9.00 -22.72 9.11
N GLU A 60 -9.99 -23.59 9.33
CA GLU A 60 -10.49 -24.51 8.27
C GLU A 60 -11.50 -23.89 7.27
N ASN A 61 -11.93 -22.64 7.43
CA ASN A 61 -12.94 -22.04 6.54
C ASN A 61 -12.40 -20.77 5.88
N HIS A 62 -11.92 -20.88 4.65
CA HIS A 62 -11.42 -19.75 3.87
C HIS A 62 -12.41 -19.27 2.82
N VAL A 63 -12.57 -17.95 2.71
CA VAL A 63 -13.27 -17.32 1.59
C VAL A 63 -12.26 -16.98 0.49
N PRO A 64 -12.48 -17.36 -0.78
CA PRO A 64 -11.57 -16.99 -1.85
C PRO A 64 -11.46 -15.46 -2.00
N LEU A 65 -10.24 -14.94 -2.07
CA LEU A 65 -9.98 -13.52 -2.37
C LEU A 65 -10.68 -13.14 -3.69
N ALA A 66 -11.50 -12.09 -3.63
CA ALA A 66 -11.91 -11.40 -4.84
C ALA A 66 -10.65 -10.79 -5.49
N GLY A 67 -10.29 -11.27 -6.68
CA GLY A 67 -9.12 -10.77 -7.39
C GLY A 67 -9.19 -9.25 -7.55
N PHE A 68 -8.11 -8.55 -7.20
CA PHE A 68 -7.98 -7.13 -7.49
C PHE A 68 -8.16 -6.91 -9.00
N PRO A 69 -9.02 -5.96 -9.43
CA PRO A 69 -9.09 -5.64 -10.84
C PRO A 69 -7.69 -5.17 -11.27
N ALA A 70 -7.14 -5.80 -12.31
CA ALA A 70 -5.98 -5.27 -13.01
C ALA A 70 -6.38 -3.91 -13.59
N THR A 71 -6.18 -2.84 -12.82
CA THR A 71 -6.48 -1.49 -13.27
C THR A 71 -5.52 -1.20 -14.43
N PRO A 72 -6.01 -0.83 -15.62
CA PRO A 72 -5.14 -0.39 -16.69
C PRO A 72 -4.25 0.72 -16.14
N ILE A 73 -2.95 0.66 -16.41
CA ILE A 73 -1.98 1.65 -15.93
C ILE A 73 -2.44 3.03 -16.41
N ARG A 74 -2.97 3.83 -15.48
CA ARG A 74 -3.41 5.20 -15.73
C ARG A 74 -2.23 6.14 -15.55
N ALA A 75 -2.22 7.24 -16.30
CA ALA A 75 -1.17 8.24 -16.19
C ALA A 75 -1.20 8.96 -14.85
N ARG A 76 -2.38 9.17 -14.27
CA ARG A 76 -2.59 9.89 -13.00
C ARG A 76 -3.17 8.97 -11.93
N ILE A 77 -2.55 8.94 -10.76
CA ILE A 77 -2.96 8.09 -9.64
C ILE A 77 -3.03 8.94 -8.37
N GLY A 78 -4.16 8.85 -7.66
CA GLY A 78 -4.33 9.31 -6.29
C GLY A 78 -4.45 8.13 -5.34
N ARG A 79 -3.78 8.21 -4.18
CA ARG A 79 -3.98 7.31 -3.05
C ARG A 79 -4.27 8.14 -1.82
N LEU A 80 -5.38 7.85 -1.15
CA LEU A 80 -5.73 8.41 0.14
C LEU A 80 -5.78 7.28 1.16
N THR A 81 -4.91 7.34 2.17
CA THR A 81 -4.92 6.41 3.30
C THR A 81 -5.49 7.13 4.51
N ILE A 82 -6.53 6.54 5.11
CA ILE A 82 -7.13 6.97 6.36
C ILE A 82 -6.85 5.88 7.38
N ARG A 83 -6.08 6.21 8.40
CA ARG A 83 -5.59 5.25 9.38
C ARG A 83 -5.92 5.75 10.77
N ASP A 84 -6.42 4.85 11.60
CA ASP A 84 -6.40 5.03 13.05
C ASP A 84 -5.29 4.15 13.59
N GLN A 85 -4.14 4.75 13.91
CA GLN A 85 -3.08 4.04 14.60
C GLN A 85 -3.46 3.93 16.05
N LYS A 86 -3.93 2.76 16.47
CA LYS A 86 -3.74 2.35 17.85
C LYS A 86 -2.36 1.71 17.93
N ASP A 87 -1.34 2.55 18.02
CA ASP A 87 0.03 2.08 18.17
C ASP A 87 0.16 1.57 19.61
N ARG A 88 -0.20 0.30 19.80
CA ARG A 88 -0.10 -0.40 21.07
C ARG A 88 1.24 -1.10 21.10
N ARG A 89 2.32 -0.33 21.17
CA ARG A 89 3.64 -0.88 21.44
C ARG A 89 3.65 -1.40 22.87
N VAL A 90 3.64 -2.72 22.99
CA VAL A 90 3.92 -3.36 24.28
C VAL A 90 5.43 -3.32 24.46
N ASP A 91 5.91 -2.27 25.12
CA ASP A 91 7.29 -2.22 25.57
C ASP A 91 7.42 -3.19 26.75
N PRO A 92 8.32 -4.19 26.69
CA PRO A 92 8.48 -5.17 27.77
C PRO A 92 8.94 -4.55 29.10
N VAL A 93 9.50 -3.34 29.07
CA VAL A 93 9.98 -2.58 30.24
C VAL A 93 8.95 -1.56 30.71
N MET A 94 8.28 -0.85 29.79
CA MET A 94 7.32 0.22 30.14
C MET A 94 5.85 -0.23 30.16
N GLY A 95 5.56 -1.47 29.78
CA GLY A 95 4.20 -1.97 29.60
C GLY A 95 3.59 -1.50 28.27
N ALA A 96 2.30 -1.76 28.07
CA ALA A 96 1.58 -1.32 26.87
C ALA A 96 1.50 0.21 26.82
N ALA A 97 2.35 0.84 26.01
CA ALA A 97 2.16 2.21 25.59
C ALA A 97 1.12 2.20 24.46
N SER A 98 -0.04 2.80 24.71
CA SER A 98 -1.06 3.01 23.68
C SER A 98 -1.01 4.48 23.30
N SER A 99 -0.50 4.79 22.12
CA SER A 99 -0.78 6.07 21.47
C SER A 99 -1.82 5.83 20.40
N GLU A 100 -2.97 6.50 20.53
CA GLU A 100 -3.98 6.53 19.49
C GLU A 100 -3.74 7.80 18.66
N VAL A 101 -3.33 7.63 17.40
CA VAL A 101 -3.06 8.74 16.47
C VAL A 101 -3.84 8.50 15.19
N GLY A 102 -4.70 9.46 14.86
CA GLY A 102 -5.34 9.49 13.55
C GLY A 102 -4.39 10.05 12.49
N LEU A 103 -4.28 9.35 11.36
CA LEU A 103 -3.51 9.77 10.18
C LEU A 103 -4.41 9.79 8.95
N ILE A 104 -4.44 10.93 8.24
CA ILE A 104 -4.95 11.00 6.88
C ILE A 104 -3.81 11.41 5.97
N GLN A 105 -3.49 10.58 4.99
CA GLN A 105 -2.45 10.86 4.01
C GLN A 105 -2.96 10.69 2.59
N GLY A 106 -3.09 11.78 1.86
CA GLY A 106 -3.37 11.81 0.43
C GLY A 106 -2.10 12.05 -0.38
N SER A 107 -1.92 11.33 -1.47
CA SER A 107 -0.80 11.55 -2.39
C SER A 107 -1.25 11.34 -3.83
N PHE A 108 -0.93 12.30 -4.70
CA PHE A 108 -1.41 12.34 -6.08
C PHE A 108 -0.23 12.54 -7.02
N PHE A 109 -0.08 11.65 -8.00
CA PHE A 109 1.10 11.62 -8.86
C PHE A 109 0.73 11.35 -10.31
N ASP A 110 1.54 11.92 -11.20
CA ASP A 110 1.67 11.50 -12.59
C ASP A 110 2.75 10.41 -12.67
N VAL A 111 2.35 9.21 -13.05
CA VAL A 111 3.20 8.03 -13.18
C VAL A 111 3.49 7.67 -14.64
N SER A 112 3.08 8.52 -15.59
CA SER A 112 3.27 8.26 -17.03
C SER A 112 4.72 8.05 -17.45
N ALA A 113 5.67 8.64 -16.72
CA ALA A 113 7.11 8.51 -16.95
C ALA A 113 7.79 7.51 -16.01
N GLN A 114 7.03 6.85 -15.12
CA GLN A 114 7.60 5.93 -14.15
C GLN A 114 7.98 4.61 -14.84
N THR A 115 9.20 4.16 -14.59
CA THR A 115 9.65 2.82 -14.94
C THR A 115 9.95 2.06 -13.64
N SER A 116 9.72 0.75 -13.61
CA SER A 116 10.08 -0.05 -12.44
C SER A 116 10.90 -1.26 -12.88
N THR A 117 11.99 -1.53 -12.17
CA THR A 117 12.57 -2.87 -12.18
C THR A 117 11.74 -3.76 -11.25
N ALA A 118 11.47 -4.99 -11.69
CA ALA A 118 10.82 -5.97 -10.82
C ALA A 118 11.67 -6.18 -9.56
N ALA A 119 11.02 -6.21 -8.40
CA ALA A 119 11.68 -6.74 -7.20
C ALA A 119 11.99 -8.22 -7.42
N VAL A 120 13.02 -8.73 -6.76
CA VAL A 120 13.17 -10.18 -6.61
C VAL A 120 12.10 -10.63 -5.63
N VAL A 121 11.06 -11.26 -6.17
CA VAL A 121 9.93 -11.80 -5.42
C VAL A 121 10.04 -13.31 -5.41
N LEU A 122 10.00 -13.89 -4.22
CA LEU A 122 9.85 -15.32 -4.02
C LEU A 122 8.39 -15.57 -3.64
N GLU A 123 7.67 -16.32 -4.48
CA GLU A 123 6.34 -16.80 -4.13
C GLU A 123 6.48 -18.07 -3.30
N PHE A 124 5.82 -18.12 -2.15
CA PHE A 124 5.75 -19.32 -1.35
C PHE A 124 4.52 -20.13 -1.77
N PRO A 125 4.65 -21.43 -2.07
CA PRO A 125 3.52 -22.25 -2.48
C PRO A 125 2.45 -22.26 -1.38
N GLU A 126 1.19 -22.06 -1.76
CA GLU A 126 0.03 -22.22 -0.86
C GLU A 126 0.06 -23.62 -0.25
N ILE A 127 -0.08 -23.70 1.07
CA ILE A 127 -0.34 -24.96 1.78
C ILE A 127 -1.85 -25.18 1.70
N ASP A 128 -2.28 -26.27 1.08
CA ASP A 128 -3.64 -26.83 1.20
C ASP A 128 -4.83 -25.91 0.86
N GLY A 129 -4.76 -25.17 -0.26
CA GLY A 129 -5.93 -24.51 -0.85
C GLY A 129 -6.52 -23.36 -0.02
N THR A 130 -5.78 -22.87 0.97
CA THR A 130 -6.10 -21.62 1.67
C THR A 130 -5.99 -20.46 0.69
N ALA A 131 -7.04 -19.66 0.55
CA ALA A 131 -6.98 -18.47 -0.29
C ALA A 131 -6.05 -17.42 0.34
N GLY A 132 -4.83 -17.28 -0.17
CA GLY A 132 -3.89 -16.33 0.40
C GLY A 132 -2.49 -16.51 -0.18
N SER A 133 -1.80 -15.39 -0.42
CA SER A 133 -0.44 -15.45 -0.99
C SER A 133 0.54 -14.74 -0.08
N CYS A 134 1.63 -15.42 0.25
CA CYS A 134 2.80 -14.82 0.85
C CYS A 134 3.88 -14.62 -0.21
N ILE A 135 4.51 -13.45 -0.16
CA ILE A 135 5.64 -13.10 -1.01
C ILE A 135 6.84 -12.71 -0.13
N GLY A 136 7.99 -13.28 -0.44
CA GLY A 136 9.29 -12.92 0.14
C GLY A 136 9.96 -11.88 -0.74
N ARG A 137 10.48 -10.82 -0.13
CA ARG A 137 11.12 -9.71 -0.83
C ARG A 137 12.54 -9.51 -0.29
N VAL A 138 13.52 -9.84 -1.12
CA VAL A 138 14.95 -9.62 -0.81
C VAL A 138 15.37 -8.19 -1.15
N SER A 139 14.71 -7.57 -2.13
CA SER A 139 15.03 -6.21 -2.59
C SER A 139 13.77 -5.40 -2.87
N ARG A 140 13.87 -4.08 -2.63
CA ARG A 140 12.81 -3.14 -3.02
C ARG A 140 12.89 -2.92 -4.53
N ALA A 141 11.73 -2.91 -5.20
CA ALA A 141 11.65 -2.53 -6.60
C ALA A 141 12.24 -1.12 -6.77
N THR A 142 13.23 -0.98 -7.66
CA THR A 142 13.79 0.34 -7.95
C THR A 142 12.83 1.05 -8.89
N VAL A 143 12.17 2.07 -8.37
CA VAL A 143 11.34 2.95 -9.17
C VAL A 143 12.25 3.97 -9.84
N GLY A 144 12.40 3.86 -11.15
CA GLY A 144 13.10 4.82 -11.99
C GLY A 144 12.16 5.92 -12.52
N GLY A 145 12.70 7.11 -12.72
CA GLY A 145 11.95 8.27 -13.24
C GLY A 145 11.47 9.22 -12.15
N THR A 146 11.05 10.42 -12.56
CA THR A 146 10.53 11.46 -11.67
C THR A 146 9.02 11.31 -11.52
N ARG A 147 8.53 11.04 -10.30
CA ARG A 147 7.12 11.23 -9.96
C ARG A 147 6.83 12.72 -9.90
N ARG A 148 5.94 13.21 -10.76
CA ARG A 148 5.46 14.59 -10.68
C ARG A 148 4.26 14.60 -9.74
N GLY A 149 4.38 15.27 -8.60
CA GLY A 149 3.26 15.51 -7.70
C GLY A 149 2.16 16.31 -8.40
N LEU A 150 0.91 15.93 -8.19
CA LEU A 150 -0.28 16.58 -8.74
C LEU A 150 -1.05 17.22 -7.60
N MET A 151 -1.55 18.43 -7.78
CA MET A 151 -2.27 19.15 -6.71
C MET A 151 -3.79 18.97 -6.84
N LEU A 152 -4.48 19.07 -5.72
CA LEU A 152 -5.90 19.38 -5.58
C LEU A 152 -6.05 20.81 -5.05
N SER A 153 -7.17 21.46 -5.32
CA SER A 153 -7.45 22.76 -4.68
C SER A 153 -7.84 22.62 -3.21
N GLY A 154 -8.31 21.43 -2.80
CA GLY A 154 -8.64 21.08 -1.42
C GLY A 154 -8.85 19.58 -1.27
N LEU A 155 -8.65 19.06 -0.07
CA LEU A 155 -8.95 17.69 0.30
C LEU A 155 -9.65 17.70 1.65
N SER A 156 -10.85 17.13 1.71
CA SER A 156 -11.57 16.97 2.96
C SER A 156 -12.03 15.53 3.17
N VAL A 157 -12.13 15.15 4.44
CA VAL A 157 -12.66 13.85 4.87
C VAL A 157 -13.80 14.08 5.84
N GLU A 158 -14.99 13.64 5.46
CA GLU A 158 -16.20 13.70 6.24
C GLU A 158 -16.44 12.35 6.95
N GLY A 159 -17.28 12.37 8.00
CA GLY A 159 -17.63 11.16 8.75
C GLY A 159 -16.69 10.82 9.90
N THR A 160 -15.67 11.65 10.16
CA THR A 160 -14.73 11.47 11.28
C THR A 160 -15.36 11.83 12.63
N SER A 161 -14.67 11.50 13.73
CA SER A 161 -14.98 11.95 15.10
C SER A 161 -15.04 13.49 15.22
N LEU A 162 -14.23 14.18 14.44
CA LEU A 162 -14.11 15.64 14.40
C LEU A 162 -15.08 16.32 13.41
N GLY A 163 -15.88 15.53 12.68
CA GLY A 163 -16.76 16.01 11.62
C GLY A 163 -16.05 16.05 10.26
N THR A 164 -16.15 17.18 9.56
CA THR A 164 -15.42 17.41 8.30
C THR A 164 -14.02 17.92 8.62
N LEU A 165 -13.02 17.17 8.17
CA LEU A 165 -11.62 17.50 8.34
C LEU A 165 -11.04 18.01 7.03
N GLU A 166 -10.52 19.23 7.03
CA GLU A 166 -9.71 19.76 5.93
C GLU A 166 -8.27 19.28 6.10
N VAL A 167 -7.75 18.57 5.10
CA VAL A 167 -6.40 18.00 5.13
C VAL A 167 -5.42 19.00 4.51
N PRO A 168 -4.45 19.52 5.27
CA PRO A 168 -3.52 20.52 4.74
C PRO A 168 -2.55 19.89 3.74
N SER A 169 -2.15 20.66 2.73
CA SER A 169 -1.13 20.26 1.76
C SER A 169 0.28 20.57 2.28
N THR A 170 1.22 19.62 2.12
CA THR A 170 2.62 19.73 2.58
C THR A 170 3.62 20.03 1.46
N ALA A 171 3.15 20.68 0.37
CA ALA A 171 3.84 20.90 -0.90
C ALA A 171 4.07 19.62 -1.73
N LEU A 172 3.97 19.75 -3.07
CA LEU A 172 4.09 18.68 -4.06
C LEU A 172 2.95 17.63 -4.08
N GLY A 173 1.70 18.05 -3.84
CA GLY A 173 0.55 17.15 -4.03
C GLY A 173 0.39 16.08 -2.95
N VAL A 174 1.07 16.25 -1.83
CA VAL A 174 0.90 15.44 -0.63
C VAL A 174 0.05 16.22 0.38
N TYR A 175 -0.90 15.53 0.98
CA TYR A 175 -1.85 16.04 1.96
C TYR A 175 -1.72 15.20 3.21
N VAL A 176 -1.45 15.81 4.35
CA VAL A 176 -1.22 15.07 5.59
C VAL A 176 -1.94 15.74 6.74
N TYR A 177 -2.71 14.96 7.47
CA TYR A 177 -3.21 15.31 8.79
C TYR A 177 -2.76 14.25 9.80
N THR A 178 -2.24 14.70 10.94
CA THR A 178 -1.91 13.87 12.10
C THR A 178 -2.52 14.52 13.33
N GLY A 179 -3.27 13.77 14.14
CA GLY A 179 -3.93 14.32 15.32
C GLY A 179 -4.68 13.27 16.13
N ASP A 180 -5.74 13.71 16.80
CA ASP A 180 -6.61 12.86 17.60
C ASP A 180 -7.21 11.71 16.76
N PRO A 181 -7.60 10.58 17.39
CA PRO A 181 -8.24 9.46 16.72
C PRO A 181 -9.45 9.89 15.89
N LEU A 182 -9.51 9.41 14.66
CA LEU A 182 -10.40 9.93 13.62
C LEU A 182 -11.61 9.03 13.39
N ILE A 183 -11.45 7.72 13.59
CA ILE A 183 -12.43 6.72 13.18
C ILE A 183 -13.34 6.39 14.36
N VAL A 184 -14.60 6.78 14.24
CA VAL A 184 -15.66 6.29 15.13
C VAL A 184 -16.19 4.99 14.55
N GLU A 185 -16.27 3.94 15.37
CA GLU A 185 -16.80 2.64 14.96
C GLU A 185 -18.13 2.81 14.20
N GLN A 186 -18.26 2.11 13.07
CA GLN A 186 -19.47 2.00 12.27
C GLN A 186 -19.95 3.28 11.54
N ARG A 187 -19.03 4.09 10.98
CA ARG A 187 -19.38 5.21 10.09
C ARG A 187 -18.96 5.02 8.64
N LEU A 188 -19.71 5.64 7.73
CA LEU A 188 -19.27 5.89 6.36
C LEU A 188 -18.36 7.12 6.38
N LEU A 189 -17.16 6.96 5.85
CA LEU A 189 -16.22 8.04 5.58
C LEU A 189 -16.41 8.49 4.14
N ARG A 190 -16.42 9.80 3.92
CA ARG A 190 -16.52 10.38 2.58
C ARG A 190 -15.32 11.28 2.32
N ALA A 191 -14.51 10.90 1.35
CA ALA A 191 -13.34 11.64 0.92
C ALA A 191 -13.67 12.48 -0.32
N VAL A 192 -13.46 13.79 -0.22
CA VAL A 192 -13.77 14.74 -1.28
C VAL A 192 -12.49 15.48 -1.67
N GLY A 193 -12.04 15.27 -2.90
CA GLY A 193 -10.96 16.04 -3.51
C GLY A 193 -11.53 17.11 -4.44
N GLN A 194 -11.20 18.37 -4.19
CA GLN A 194 -11.59 19.47 -5.05
C GLN A 194 -10.63 19.57 -6.24
N ALA A 195 -11.20 19.67 -7.45
CA ALA A 195 -10.45 19.70 -8.69
C ALA A 195 -9.44 20.86 -8.74
N SER A 196 -8.31 20.63 -9.41
CA SER A 196 -7.35 21.66 -9.79
C SER A 196 -7.05 21.58 -11.29
N ASP A 197 -6.12 22.41 -11.77
CA ASP A 197 -5.60 22.29 -13.14
C ASP A 197 -4.82 20.98 -13.39
N ASP A 198 -4.30 20.33 -12.34
CA ASP A 198 -3.44 19.14 -12.43
C ASP A 198 -4.21 17.82 -12.24
N PHE A 199 -5.22 17.80 -11.35
CA PHE A 199 -5.92 16.59 -10.96
C PHE A 199 -7.45 16.79 -10.91
N PRO A 200 -8.25 15.86 -11.47
CA PRO A 200 -9.71 15.98 -11.46
C PRO A 200 -10.27 15.77 -10.05
N GLY A 201 -11.38 16.44 -9.75
CA GLY A 201 -12.07 16.27 -8.46
C GLY A 201 -12.67 14.87 -8.31
N PHE A 202 -12.85 14.42 -7.08
CA PHE A 202 -13.43 13.12 -6.76
C PHE A 202 -14.28 13.18 -5.50
N ASP A 203 -15.17 12.20 -5.37
CA ASP A 203 -16.04 11.97 -4.21
C ASP A 203 -16.16 10.45 -4.02
N VAL A 204 -15.53 9.93 -2.96
CA VAL A 204 -15.47 8.50 -2.68
C VAL A 204 -15.97 8.25 -1.27
N THR A 205 -16.92 7.34 -1.14
CA THR A 205 -17.40 6.85 0.16
C THR A 205 -16.80 5.48 0.44
N VAL A 206 -16.32 5.29 1.67
CA VAL A 206 -15.75 4.04 2.17
C VAL A 206 -16.24 3.82 3.61
N SER A 207 -16.55 2.59 3.99
CA SER A 207 -16.92 2.30 5.38
C SER A 207 -15.69 2.23 6.28
N ALA A 208 -15.81 2.72 7.51
CA ALA A 208 -14.83 2.50 8.56
C ALA A 208 -14.61 1.01 8.82
N LEU A 209 -13.45 0.68 9.39
CA LEU A 209 -13.10 -0.66 9.83
C LEU A 209 -13.31 -0.82 11.33
N GLU A 210 -13.65 -2.03 11.76
CA GLU A 210 -13.54 -2.40 13.17
C GLU A 210 -12.06 -2.39 13.60
N PRO A 211 -11.75 -2.07 14.86
CA PRO A 211 -10.39 -2.17 15.37
C PRO A 211 -9.79 -3.56 15.16
N MET A 212 -8.53 -3.60 14.73
CA MET A 212 -7.75 -4.83 14.69
C MET A 212 -7.27 -5.20 16.10
N ASN A 213 -7.44 -6.46 16.49
CA ASN A 213 -6.85 -7.00 17.71
C ASN A 213 -6.19 -8.34 17.41
N VAL A 214 -4.87 -8.39 17.57
CA VAL A 214 -4.06 -9.58 17.33
C VAL A 214 -4.13 -10.49 18.55
N LEU A 215 -4.39 -11.77 18.29
CA LEU A 215 -4.56 -12.83 19.28
C LEU A 215 -3.34 -13.76 19.30
N ALA A 216 -2.65 -13.92 18.17
CA ALA A 216 -1.40 -14.65 18.03
C ALA A 216 -0.56 -14.04 16.89
N PRO A 217 0.78 -13.97 17.01
CA PRO A 217 1.57 -14.28 18.21
C PRO A 217 1.24 -13.34 19.40
N ASP A 218 1.69 -13.67 20.61
CA ASP A 218 1.43 -12.90 21.82
C ASP A 218 1.86 -11.43 21.58
N PRO A 219 0.91 -10.48 21.62
CA PRO A 219 1.22 -9.08 21.36
C PRO A 219 2.17 -8.45 22.38
N ARG A 220 2.49 -9.14 23.49
CA ARG A 220 3.53 -8.75 24.44
C ARG A 220 4.96 -8.97 23.94
N GLY A 221 5.12 -9.68 22.83
CA GLY A 221 6.42 -9.89 22.17
C GLY A 221 7.32 -10.91 22.86
N ASP A 222 6.72 -11.87 23.57
CA ASP A 222 7.44 -12.98 24.17
C ASP A 222 7.59 -14.19 23.24
N ASP A 223 6.84 -14.22 22.14
CA ASP A 223 6.89 -15.30 21.17
C ASP A 223 8.19 -15.29 20.34
N GLU A 224 8.65 -16.49 20.05
CA GLU A 224 9.87 -16.76 19.29
C GLU A 224 9.53 -17.36 17.92
N LEU A 225 10.18 -16.85 16.88
CA LEU A 225 10.19 -17.46 15.56
C LEU A 225 11.23 -18.58 15.49
N GLY A 226 10.78 -19.79 15.17
CA GLY A 226 11.61 -20.95 14.88
C GLY A 226 11.40 -21.47 13.44
N PHE A 227 12.04 -22.58 13.09
CA PHE A 227 11.83 -23.28 11.82
C PHE A 227 10.51 -24.07 11.80
N ALA A 228 9.39 -23.37 11.97
CA ALA A 228 8.05 -23.91 12.00
C ALA A 228 7.07 -22.91 11.39
N ASP A 229 5.87 -23.37 11.06
CA ASP A 229 4.80 -22.51 10.60
C ASP A 229 4.42 -21.50 11.69
N LEU A 230 4.16 -20.26 11.30
CA LEU A 230 3.73 -19.20 12.22
C LEU A 230 2.23 -19.01 12.07
N THR A 231 1.48 -19.29 13.13
CA THR A 231 0.05 -18.94 13.17
C THR A 231 -0.10 -17.48 13.56
N VAL A 232 -0.76 -16.71 12.69
CA VAL A 232 -1.17 -15.33 12.94
C VAL A 232 -2.68 -15.32 13.08
N ALA A 233 -3.18 -14.89 14.24
CA ALA A 233 -4.62 -14.86 14.53
C ALA A 233 -5.04 -13.48 15.00
N TRP A 234 -6.24 -13.06 14.60
CA TRP A 234 -6.81 -11.76 14.95
C TRP A 234 -8.32 -11.86 15.10
N THR A 235 -8.93 -10.83 15.67
CA THR A 235 -10.40 -10.72 15.71
C THR A 235 -10.92 -10.48 14.30
N ALA A 236 -11.60 -11.44 13.68
CA ALA A 236 -12.22 -11.27 12.36
C ALA A 236 -13.13 -10.04 12.29
N GLY A 237 -13.20 -9.40 11.13
CA GLY A 237 -13.96 -8.16 10.93
C GLY A 237 -14.61 -8.09 9.57
N THR A 238 -14.88 -6.87 9.11
CA THR A 238 -15.50 -6.65 7.79
C THR A 238 -14.50 -6.18 6.73
N GLY A 239 -13.19 -6.23 6.99
CA GLY A 239 -12.17 -5.80 6.03
C GLY A 239 -12.28 -6.53 4.69
N ASP A 240 -11.86 -5.88 3.61
CA ASP A 240 -11.77 -6.53 2.31
C ASP A 240 -10.62 -7.55 2.30
N LEU A 241 -9.56 -7.25 3.06
CA LEU A 241 -8.39 -8.09 3.25
C LEU A 241 -7.64 -7.75 4.53
N VAL A 242 -6.71 -8.63 4.89
CA VAL A 242 -5.66 -8.41 5.85
C VAL A 242 -4.30 -8.52 5.17
N GLN A 243 -3.46 -7.51 5.40
CA GLN A 243 -2.06 -7.51 5.01
C GLN A 243 -1.20 -7.81 6.23
N ILE A 244 -0.41 -8.88 6.15
CA ILE A 244 0.54 -9.27 7.19
C ILE A 244 1.93 -8.97 6.66
N VAL A 245 2.68 -8.10 7.33
CA VAL A 245 4.06 -7.73 6.95
C VAL A 245 4.99 -8.12 8.09
N ILE A 246 6.05 -8.86 7.78
CA ILE A 246 7.12 -9.19 8.72
C ILE A 246 8.41 -8.57 8.21
N ASP A 247 8.94 -7.63 8.98
CA ASP A 247 10.17 -6.88 8.69
C ASP A 247 11.24 -7.18 9.73
N PRO A 248 12.50 -7.43 9.33
CA PRO A 248 13.61 -7.51 10.28
C PRO A 248 13.84 -6.13 10.93
N THR A 249 13.81 -6.07 12.27
CA THR A 249 13.97 -4.80 13.02
C THR A 249 15.43 -4.34 13.03
N ASP A 250 16.35 -5.30 13.22
CA ASP A 250 17.77 -5.07 13.34
C ASP A 250 18.46 -5.74 12.13
N GLU A 251 18.50 -5.06 10.97
CA GLU A 251 19.29 -5.56 9.84
C GLU A 251 20.78 -5.54 10.23
N PRO A 252 21.48 -6.69 10.30
CA PRO A 252 22.92 -6.64 10.35
C PRO A 252 23.39 -6.03 9.02
N SER A 253 24.32 -5.07 9.09
CA SER A 253 24.80 -4.26 7.94
C SER A 253 25.45 -5.07 6.79
N THR A 254 25.39 -6.40 6.85
CA THR A 254 26.03 -7.37 5.95
C THR A 254 25.09 -8.51 5.53
N ALA A 255 23.80 -8.51 5.88
CA ALA A 255 22.88 -9.56 5.42
C ALA A 255 22.57 -9.40 3.93
N GLU A 256 23.11 -10.31 3.12
CA GLU A 256 22.82 -10.43 1.68
C GLU A 256 21.64 -11.40 1.40
N SER A 257 21.04 -12.00 2.44
CA SER A 257 19.99 -13.02 2.36
C SER A 257 18.88 -12.74 3.37
N GLY A 258 17.62 -13.08 3.04
CA GLY A 258 16.45 -12.79 3.88
C GLY A 258 16.00 -11.33 3.79
N GLY A 259 14.72 -11.06 4.05
CA GLY A 259 14.15 -9.73 3.89
C GLY A 259 12.72 -9.65 4.39
N GLN A 260 11.92 -8.79 3.79
CA GLN A 260 10.51 -8.61 4.18
C GLN A 260 9.66 -9.79 3.66
N VAL A 261 8.76 -10.30 4.50
CA VAL A 261 7.65 -11.16 4.06
C VAL A 261 6.36 -10.35 4.09
N THR A 262 5.56 -10.45 3.04
CA THR A 262 4.23 -9.86 2.99
C THR A 262 3.21 -10.90 2.57
N CYS A 263 2.17 -11.09 3.36
CA CYS A 263 1.05 -11.95 3.02
C CYS A 263 -0.22 -11.10 2.84
N LEU A 264 -1.00 -11.41 1.80
CA LEU A 264 -2.31 -10.81 1.57
C LEU A 264 -3.36 -11.92 1.65
N VAL A 265 -4.28 -11.78 2.58
CA VAL A 265 -5.25 -12.82 2.97
C VAL A 265 -6.63 -12.19 3.19
N PRO A 266 -7.73 -12.95 3.10
CA PRO A 266 -9.05 -12.47 3.50
C PRO A 266 -9.09 -12.16 5.00
N ASP A 267 -10.00 -11.29 5.44
CA ASP A 267 -10.21 -10.97 6.87
C ASP A 267 -11.02 -12.07 7.60
N ASP A 268 -10.50 -13.30 7.58
CA ASP A 268 -11.15 -14.49 8.15
C ASP A 268 -10.74 -14.76 9.63
N GLY A 269 -9.82 -13.96 10.20
CA GLY A 269 -9.42 -14.03 11.61
C GLY A 269 -8.21 -14.92 11.91
N CYS A 270 -7.70 -15.68 10.95
CA CYS A 270 -6.50 -16.50 11.09
C CYS A 270 -5.79 -16.66 9.75
N TYR A 271 -4.46 -16.75 9.79
CA TYR A 271 -3.65 -17.26 8.70
C TYR A 271 -2.40 -17.97 9.21
N VAL A 272 -2.00 -19.05 8.52
CA VAL A 272 -0.77 -19.79 8.81
C VAL A 272 0.29 -19.40 7.79
N ILE A 273 1.34 -18.71 8.26
CA ILE A 273 2.49 -18.37 7.43
C ILE A 273 3.37 -19.62 7.34
N PRO A 274 3.67 -20.10 6.12
CA PRO A 274 4.41 -21.34 5.94
C PRO A 274 5.85 -21.21 6.46
N SER A 275 6.36 -22.28 7.03
CA SER A 275 7.74 -22.44 7.51
C SER A 275 8.79 -22.02 6.47
N SER A 276 8.54 -22.20 5.17
CA SER A 276 9.44 -21.71 4.11
C SER A 276 9.59 -20.18 4.06
N ALA A 277 8.53 -19.43 4.38
CA ALA A 277 8.58 -17.98 4.52
C ALA A 277 9.29 -17.57 5.82
N ILE A 278 9.14 -18.35 6.89
CA ILE A 278 9.85 -18.15 8.15
C ILE A 278 11.35 -18.44 8.01
N GLU A 279 11.72 -19.51 7.32
CA GLU A 279 13.11 -19.82 6.93
C GLU A 279 13.74 -18.66 6.16
N PHE A 280 13.01 -18.09 5.21
CA PHE A 280 13.45 -16.91 4.46
C PHE A 280 13.67 -15.69 5.37
N LEU A 281 12.80 -15.43 6.33
CA LEU A 281 12.96 -14.34 7.31
C LEU A 281 14.19 -14.58 8.21
N LEU A 282 14.33 -15.79 8.74
CA LEU A 282 15.43 -16.16 9.63
C LEU A 282 16.80 -16.10 8.94
N ALA A 283 16.84 -16.28 7.61
CA ALA A 283 18.06 -16.10 6.81
C ALA A 283 18.61 -14.67 6.82
N SER A 284 17.84 -13.67 7.28
CA SER A 284 18.32 -12.29 7.51
C SER A 284 19.29 -12.17 8.68
N GLY A 285 19.29 -13.13 9.60
CA GLY A 285 20.09 -13.07 10.82
C GLY A 285 19.64 -11.97 11.81
N ALA A 286 18.49 -11.32 11.57
CA ALA A 286 17.94 -10.36 12.51
C ALA A 286 17.58 -11.07 13.83
N THR A 287 17.81 -10.40 14.96
CA THR A 287 17.46 -10.92 16.29
C THR A 287 15.99 -10.68 16.65
N ARG A 288 15.34 -9.76 15.94
CA ARG A 288 13.96 -9.33 16.13
C ARG A 288 13.30 -9.04 14.79
N PHE A 289 11.99 -9.27 14.75
CA PHE A 289 11.15 -8.98 13.61
C PHE A 289 9.92 -8.22 14.06
N ASP A 290 9.57 -7.16 13.35
CA ASP A 290 8.32 -6.44 13.52
C ASP A 290 7.28 -7.03 12.57
N LEU A 291 6.18 -7.49 13.16
CA LEU A 291 5.03 -8.06 12.49
C LEU A 291 3.90 -7.02 12.54
N SER A 292 3.61 -6.42 11.38
CA SER A 292 2.47 -5.53 11.17
C SER A 292 1.30 -6.33 10.59
N ILE A 293 0.13 -6.21 11.21
CA ILE A 293 -1.11 -6.85 10.77
C ILE A 293 -2.14 -5.75 10.53
N GLU A 294 -2.47 -5.55 9.25
CA GLU A 294 -3.30 -4.45 8.78
C GLU A 294 -4.60 -4.99 8.19
N ARG A 295 -5.73 -4.65 8.80
CA ARG A 295 -7.04 -4.74 8.15
C ARG A 295 -7.17 -3.60 7.17
N GLN A 296 -7.55 -3.90 5.93
CA GLN A 296 -7.73 -2.89 4.89
C GLN A 296 -9.14 -2.96 4.30
N ARG A 297 -9.68 -1.79 3.99
CA ARG A 297 -10.86 -1.63 3.13
C ARG A 297 -10.55 -0.60 2.06
N ILE A 298 -10.86 -0.94 0.82
CA ILE A 298 -10.45 -0.18 -0.36
C ILE A 298 -11.70 0.18 -1.16
N ALA A 299 -11.89 1.48 -1.35
CA ALA A 299 -12.82 2.04 -2.32
C ALA A 299 -12.05 2.80 -3.39
N GLY A 300 -12.67 3.06 -4.53
CA GLY A 300 -12.02 3.87 -5.55
C GLY A 300 -12.98 4.47 -6.56
N ALA A 301 -12.47 5.43 -7.32
CA ALA A 301 -13.19 6.11 -8.38
C ALA A 301 -12.28 6.41 -9.59
N PHE A 302 -12.91 6.61 -10.74
CA PHE A 302 -12.28 7.05 -11.98
C PHE A 302 -12.77 8.46 -12.31
N PRO A 303 -12.16 9.51 -11.74
CA PRO A 303 -12.61 10.88 -11.94
C PRO A 303 -12.32 11.42 -13.37
N ALA A 304 -11.49 10.72 -14.15
CA ALA A 304 -11.25 10.97 -15.56
C ALA A 304 -10.76 9.69 -16.27
N ASP A 305 -10.72 9.69 -17.60
CA ASP A 305 -10.26 8.55 -18.41
C ASP A 305 -8.81 8.13 -18.14
N ASP A 306 -7.98 9.03 -17.65
CA ASP A 306 -6.56 8.82 -17.37
C ASP A 306 -6.21 8.96 -15.88
N ALA A 307 -7.23 9.03 -15.01
CA ALA A 307 -7.08 9.20 -13.57
C ALA A 307 -7.80 8.12 -12.77
N TYR A 308 -7.14 7.64 -11.71
CA TYR A 308 -7.72 6.75 -10.70
C TYR A 308 -7.44 7.30 -9.31
N VAL A 309 -8.41 7.18 -8.41
CA VAL A 309 -8.23 7.50 -6.98
C VAL A 309 -8.64 6.27 -6.18
N GLY A 310 -7.70 5.75 -5.39
CA GLY A 310 -7.98 4.76 -4.35
C GLY A 310 -8.09 5.44 -2.98
N VAL A 311 -9.13 5.11 -2.24
CA VAL A 311 -9.29 5.47 -0.83
C VAL A 311 -9.22 4.19 -0.01
N GLU A 312 -8.28 4.16 0.91
CA GLU A 312 -7.93 3.02 1.72
C GLU A 312 -8.11 3.39 3.19
N VAL A 313 -8.93 2.61 3.89
CA VAL A 313 -9.05 2.70 5.35
C VAL A 313 -8.26 1.56 5.94
N THR A 314 -7.40 1.85 6.92
CA THR A 314 -6.57 0.84 7.57
C THR A 314 -6.74 0.84 9.09
N SER A 315 -6.80 -0.36 9.66
CA SER A 315 -6.65 -0.59 11.09
C SER A 315 -5.47 -1.53 11.28
N GLU A 316 -4.47 -1.10 12.04
CA GLU A 316 -3.21 -1.80 12.16
C GLU A 316 -2.88 -2.13 13.60
N MET A 317 -2.22 -3.28 13.79
CA MET A 317 -1.53 -3.63 15.01
C MET A 317 -0.12 -4.08 14.67
N MET A 318 0.86 -3.54 15.40
CA MET A 318 2.26 -3.94 15.30
C MET A 318 2.67 -4.72 16.54
N ILE A 319 3.38 -5.82 16.34
CA ILE A 319 3.96 -6.66 17.39
C ILE A 319 5.39 -7.03 17.03
N THR A 320 6.24 -7.23 18.02
CA THR A 320 7.63 -7.65 17.79
C THR A 320 7.81 -9.08 18.25
N VAL A 321 8.41 -9.93 17.42
CA VAL A 321 8.74 -11.32 17.74
C VAL A 321 10.26 -11.53 17.74
N LYS A 322 10.75 -12.45 18.58
CA LYS A 322 12.19 -12.72 18.75
C LYS A 322 12.64 -13.83 17.81
N ASN A 323 13.90 -13.79 17.40
CA ASN A 323 14.51 -14.91 16.68
C ASN A 323 14.87 -16.03 17.67
N GLY A 324 14.09 -17.11 17.70
CA GLY A 324 14.33 -18.26 18.60
C GLY A 324 15.55 -19.10 18.24
N VAL A 325 16.12 -18.94 17.05
CA VAL A 325 17.31 -19.68 16.59
C VAL A 325 18.60 -19.08 17.14
N LEU A 326 18.63 -17.77 17.38
CA LEU A 326 19.83 -17.04 17.86
C LEU A 326 19.91 -16.91 19.38
N VAL A 327 18.85 -17.27 20.11
CA VAL A 327 18.75 -17.11 21.57
C VAL A 327 19.28 -18.33 22.36
N GLN A 328 19.72 -19.39 21.65
CA GLN A 328 20.32 -20.60 22.23
C GLN A 328 21.85 -20.54 22.27
#